data_AF-A0A964IDJ6-F1
#
_entry.id   AF-A0A964IDJ6-F1
#
_cell.length_a   1.000
_cell.length_b   1.000
_cell.length_c   1.000
_cell.angle_alpha   90.00
_cell.angle_beta   90.00
_cell.angle_gamma   90.00
#
_symmetry.space_group_name_H-M   'P 1'
#
loop_
_entity.id
_entity.type
_entity.pdbx_description
1 polymer ?
#
loop_
_entity_poly.entity_id
_entity_poly.type
_entity_poly.pdbx_seq_one_letter_code
_entity_poly.pdbx_strand_id
1 'polypeptide(L)'
;MADAPHHEHCDVVELGGLALEAYFKEHPVPSLYLQLQGTVNPCRLQLPPVSALPLTPVTGWIAISERVYRLNRVGRTDPCALTPAQLNPPTGWLDWLQPLTPVATIGKTIRLYHVTEQDLPRTMP
;
A
#
# COMPACT_ATOMS: atom_id res chain seq x y z
N MET A 1 -6.36 -11.46 -38.74
CA MET A 1 -5.49 -10.72 -37.81
C MET A 1 -6.39 -10.24 -36.69
N ALA A 2 -6.31 -10.89 -35.54
CA ALA A 2 -7.16 -10.58 -34.39
C ALA A 2 -6.47 -9.49 -33.55
N ASP A 3 -7.13 -8.35 -33.43
CA ASP A 3 -6.77 -7.25 -32.57
C ASP A 3 -7.06 -7.65 -31.11
N ALA A 4 -6.07 -7.57 -30.23
CA ALA A 4 -6.17 -7.95 -28.83
C ALA A 4 -6.41 -6.69 -27.96
N PRO A 5 -7.43 -6.67 -27.08
CA PRO A 5 -7.74 -5.48 -26.31
C PRO A 5 -6.72 -5.25 -25.17
N HIS A 6 -6.01 -4.13 -25.21
CA HIS A 6 -5.05 -3.66 -24.19
C HIS A 6 -5.69 -2.69 -23.18
N HIS A 7 -6.83 -3.04 -22.56
CA HIS A 7 -7.57 -2.10 -21.69
C HIS A 7 -7.83 -2.53 -20.23
N GLU A 8 -7.41 -3.72 -19.79
CA GLU A 8 -7.78 -4.19 -18.44
C GLU A 8 -6.88 -3.68 -17.29
N HIS A 9 -5.76 -3.01 -17.59
CA HIS A 9 -4.80 -2.61 -16.54
C HIS A 9 -5.09 -1.23 -15.89
N CYS A 10 -5.85 -0.34 -16.54
CA CYS A 10 -6.14 0.98 -15.96
C CYS A 10 -7.30 0.93 -14.94
N ASP A 11 -8.34 0.14 -15.22
CA ASP A 11 -9.54 0.10 -14.39
C ASP A 11 -9.27 -0.42 -12.96
N VAL A 12 -8.41 -1.43 -12.81
CA VAL A 12 -8.13 -2.04 -11.49
C VAL A 12 -7.40 -1.06 -10.55
N VAL A 13 -6.56 -0.19 -11.10
CA VAL A 13 -5.75 0.77 -10.34
C VAL A 13 -6.60 1.92 -9.82
N GLU A 14 -7.50 2.44 -10.67
CA GLU A 14 -8.40 3.55 -10.32
C GLU A 14 -9.46 3.13 -9.28
N LEU A 15 -9.96 1.88 -9.40
CA LEU A 15 -10.89 1.30 -8.44
C LEU A 15 -10.30 1.15 -7.03
N GLY A 16 -8.98 0.91 -6.92
CA GLY A 16 -8.30 0.77 -5.63
C GLY A 16 -8.27 2.09 -4.84
N GLY A 17 -8.03 3.21 -5.52
CA GLY A 17 -8.01 4.54 -4.90
C GLY A 17 -9.37 4.96 -4.35
N LEU A 18 -10.43 4.80 -5.14
CA LEU A 18 -11.79 5.13 -4.71
C LEU A 18 -12.27 4.22 -3.58
N ALA A 19 -11.92 2.93 -3.60
CA ALA A 19 -12.25 2.02 -2.52
C ALA A 19 -11.56 2.41 -1.19
N LEU A 20 -10.32 2.90 -1.24
CA LEU A 20 -9.63 3.44 -0.07
C LEU A 20 -10.34 4.66 0.50
N GLU A 21 -10.72 5.61 -0.35
CA GLU A 21 -11.41 6.83 0.06
C GLU A 21 -12.75 6.51 0.73
N ALA A 22 -13.56 5.63 0.12
CA ALA A 22 -14.81 5.17 0.71
C ALA A 22 -14.60 4.49 2.07
N TYR A 23 -13.60 3.60 2.16
CA TYR A 23 -13.30 2.89 3.40
C TYR A 23 -12.92 3.82 4.54
N PHE A 24 -11.97 4.74 4.31
CA PHE A 24 -11.46 5.64 5.35
C PHE A 24 -12.41 6.79 5.71
N LYS A 25 -13.40 7.07 4.86
CA LYS A 25 -14.52 7.95 5.22
C LYS A 25 -15.37 7.36 6.35
N GLU A 26 -15.58 6.05 6.34
CA GLU A 26 -16.34 5.32 7.36
C GLU A 26 -15.47 4.89 8.55
N HIS A 27 -14.17 4.69 8.32
CA HIS A 27 -13.22 4.19 9.30
C HIS A 27 -12.02 5.15 9.43
N PRO A 28 -12.22 6.35 10.00
CA PRO A 28 -11.15 7.35 10.09
C PRO A 28 -10.01 6.83 10.97
N VAL A 29 -8.78 7.02 10.50
CA VAL A 29 -7.54 6.69 11.23
C VAL A 29 -6.63 7.93 11.28
N PRO A 30 -5.76 8.06 12.29
CA PRO A 30 -4.97 9.29 12.47
C PRO A 30 -3.91 9.50 11.38
N SER A 31 -3.33 8.43 10.85
CA SER A 31 -2.29 8.46 9.82
C SER A 31 -2.21 7.11 9.11
N LEU A 32 -1.68 7.10 7.88
CA LEU A 32 -1.58 5.92 7.04
C LEU A 32 -0.22 5.82 6.35
N TYR A 33 0.49 4.71 6.56
CA TYR A 33 1.59 4.33 5.67
C TYR A 33 1.02 3.67 4.43
N LEU A 34 1.47 4.11 3.27
CA LEU A 34 0.87 3.72 2.00
C LEU A 34 1.92 3.21 1.04
N GLN A 35 1.67 2.02 0.48
CA GLN A 35 2.45 1.47 -0.62
C GLN A 35 1.55 0.85 -1.68
N LEU A 36 1.11 1.69 -2.62
CA LEU A 36 0.26 1.29 -3.73
C LEU A 36 1.06 1.13 -5.02
N GLN A 37 0.56 0.26 -5.90
CA GLN A 37 0.98 0.23 -7.28
C GLN A 37 -0.05 0.98 -8.13
N GLY A 38 0.45 1.75 -9.11
CA GLY A 38 -0.39 2.40 -10.11
C GLY A 38 -0.05 3.86 -10.32
N THR A 39 -0.96 4.57 -10.99
CA THR A 39 -0.86 5.99 -11.36
C THR A 39 -1.73 6.90 -10.49
N VAL A 40 -2.59 6.33 -9.64
CA VAL A 40 -3.39 7.10 -8.68
C VAL A 40 -2.46 7.93 -7.79
N ASN A 41 -2.75 9.22 -7.68
CA ASN A 41 -2.11 10.10 -6.73
C ASN A 41 -2.94 10.07 -5.43
N PRO A 42 -2.46 9.43 -4.35
CA PRO A 42 -3.20 9.31 -3.09
C PRO A 42 -3.54 10.67 -2.48
N CYS A 43 -2.76 11.70 -2.79
CA CYS A 43 -2.89 13.03 -2.22
C CYS A 43 -3.94 13.88 -2.95
N ARG A 44 -4.58 13.31 -3.98
CA ARG A 44 -5.81 13.84 -4.59
C ARG A 44 -7.08 13.17 -4.05
N LEU A 45 -6.94 12.15 -3.20
CA LEU A 45 -8.04 11.44 -2.56
C LEU A 45 -8.26 11.98 -1.15
N GLN A 46 -9.48 11.84 -0.62
CA GLN A 46 -9.78 12.17 0.79
C GLN A 46 -9.31 11.04 1.73
N LEU A 47 -8.01 10.82 1.77
CA LEU A 47 -7.37 9.85 2.67
C LEU A 47 -6.92 10.53 3.97
N PRO A 48 -6.71 9.74 5.04
CA PRO A 48 -5.95 10.18 6.22
C PRO A 48 -4.57 10.75 5.82
N PRO A 49 -3.89 11.50 6.71
CA PRO A 49 -2.51 11.91 6.48
C PRO A 49 -1.62 10.72 6.05
N VAL A 50 -1.09 10.77 4.83
CA VAL A 50 -0.35 9.66 4.22
C VAL A 50 1.16 9.85 4.33
N SER A 51 1.88 8.75 4.52
CA SER A 51 3.35 8.70 4.46
C SER A 51 3.81 7.48 3.64
N ALA A 52 4.99 7.56 3.04
CA ALA A 52 5.61 6.41 2.42
C ALA A 52 5.92 5.34 3.48
N LEU A 53 5.70 4.07 3.16
CA LEU A 53 6.11 2.97 4.03
C LEU A 53 7.66 2.89 4.06
N PRO A 54 8.31 3.02 5.22
CA PRO A 54 9.77 2.94 5.30
C PRO A 54 10.28 1.51 5.07
N LEU A 55 11.59 1.37 4.84
CA LEU A 55 12.24 0.07 4.63
C LEU A 55 12.41 -0.75 5.91
N THR A 56 12.15 -0.15 7.08
CA THR A 56 12.17 -0.79 8.38
C THR A 56 10.75 -1.04 8.88
N PRO A 57 10.50 -2.07 9.68
CA PRO A 57 9.18 -2.27 10.29
C PRO A 57 8.74 -1.05 11.12
N VAL A 58 7.45 -0.76 11.09
CA VAL A 58 6.83 0.38 11.78
C VAL A 58 5.51 -0.01 12.39
N THR A 59 5.12 0.70 13.45
CA THR A 59 3.78 0.62 14.02
C THR A 59 2.81 1.57 13.30
N GLY A 60 1.51 1.28 13.41
CA GLY A 60 0.43 2.09 12.85
C GLY A 60 -0.33 1.41 11.72
N TRP A 61 -1.12 2.20 10.99
CA TRP A 61 -1.93 1.73 9.89
C TRP A 61 -1.12 1.66 8.60
N ILE A 62 -1.20 0.53 7.91
CA ILE A 62 -0.43 0.26 6.68
C ILE A 62 -1.37 -0.27 5.61
N ALA A 63 -1.49 0.46 4.50
CA ALA A 63 -2.21 0.00 3.31
C ALA A 63 -1.20 -0.34 2.19
N ILE A 64 -1.22 -1.60 1.76
CA ILE A 64 -0.30 -2.11 0.73
C ILE A 64 -1.06 -2.84 -0.37
N SER A 65 -0.69 -2.59 -1.63
CA SER A 65 -1.26 -3.35 -2.74
C SER A 65 -0.70 -4.78 -2.77
N GLU A 66 -1.56 -5.75 -3.04
CA GLU A 66 -1.27 -7.19 -3.12
C GLU A 66 -0.08 -7.47 -4.02
N ARG A 67 0.03 -6.73 -5.11
CA ARG A 67 1.12 -6.89 -6.07
C ARG A 67 2.46 -6.38 -5.52
N VAL A 68 2.49 -5.25 -4.83
CA VAL A 68 3.72 -4.82 -4.11
C VAL A 68 4.09 -5.86 -3.07
N TYR A 69 3.10 -6.30 -2.27
CA TYR A 69 3.30 -7.29 -1.21
C TYR A 69 3.88 -8.60 -1.74
N ARG A 70 3.26 -9.21 -2.76
CA ARG A 70 3.71 -10.48 -3.35
C ARG A 70 5.03 -10.38 -4.09
N LEU A 71 5.25 -9.28 -4.82
CA LEU A 71 6.47 -9.12 -5.61
C LEU A 71 7.65 -8.64 -4.76
N ASN A 72 7.39 -8.20 -3.52
CA ASN A 72 8.38 -7.59 -2.63
C ASN A 72 9.22 -6.52 -3.37
N ARG A 73 8.55 -5.68 -4.17
CA ARG A 73 9.19 -4.73 -5.10
C ARG A 73 8.49 -3.39 -5.11
N VAL A 74 9.25 -2.36 -5.48
CA VAL A 74 8.84 -0.98 -5.74
C VAL A 74 8.22 -0.33 -4.50
N GLY A 75 9.06 0.36 -3.73
CA GLY A 75 8.66 1.38 -2.76
C GLY A 75 8.56 2.75 -3.43
N ARG A 76 7.64 3.62 -3.01
CA ARG A 76 7.71 5.06 -3.35
C ARG A 76 8.34 5.78 -2.16
N THR A 77 9.28 6.69 -2.39
CA THR A 77 9.79 7.56 -1.30
C THR A 77 8.79 8.63 -0.90
N ASP A 78 7.93 9.03 -1.84
CA ASP A 78 6.86 9.99 -1.64
C ASP A 78 5.55 9.42 -2.24
N PRO A 79 4.50 9.19 -1.44
CA PRO A 79 3.24 8.68 -1.94
C PRO A 79 2.57 9.67 -2.92
N CYS A 80 2.80 10.98 -2.78
CA CYS A 80 2.19 12.05 -3.57
C CYS A 80 2.91 12.35 -4.89
N ALA A 81 4.16 11.89 -5.05
CA ALA A 81 4.98 12.25 -6.21
C ALA A 81 4.38 11.69 -7.51
N LEU A 82 4.23 12.55 -8.52
CA LEU A 82 3.78 12.18 -9.86
C LEU A 82 4.83 11.34 -10.61
N THR A 83 6.11 11.61 -10.34
CA THR A 83 7.25 10.83 -10.82
C THR A 83 7.77 9.95 -9.69
N PRO A 84 7.65 8.62 -9.77
CA PRO A 84 8.06 7.76 -8.67
C PRO A 84 9.59 7.77 -8.54
N ALA A 85 10.09 8.42 -7.49
CA ALA A 85 11.39 8.04 -6.94
C ALA A 85 11.23 6.64 -6.35
N GLN A 86 11.78 5.65 -7.08
CA GLN A 86 11.69 4.25 -6.71
C GLN A 86 12.72 3.94 -5.63
N LEU A 87 12.24 3.36 -4.53
CA LEU A 87 13.11 2.65 -3.61
C LEU A 87 13.43 1.29 -4.24
N ASN A 88 14.70 0.89 -4.14
CA ASN A 88 15.15 -0.48 -4.36
C ASN A 88 15.19 -1.17 -2.99
N PRO A 89 14.07 -1.70 -2.49
CA PRO A 89 14.06 -2.32 -1.18
C PRO A 89 14.86 -3.63 -1.19
N PRO A 90 15.43 -4.04 -0.05
CA PRO A 90 16.08 -5.34 0.06
C PRO A 90 15.05 -6.48 -0.11
N THR A 91 15.54 -7.65 -0.51
CA THR A 91 14.73 -8.88 -0.49
C THR A 91 14.21 -9.12 0.93
N GLY A 92 12.92 -9.41 1.04
CA GLY A 92 12.27 -9.68 2.33
C GLY A 92 11.92 -8.47 3.19
N TRP A 93 12.04 -7.23 2.69
CA TRP A 93 11.72 -6.03 3.50
C TRP A 93 10.26 -5.97 4.00
N LEU A 94 9.35 -6.74 3.41
CA LEU A 94 7.96 -6.89 3.86
C LEU A 94 7.70 -8.22 4.59
N ASP A 95 8.70 -9.06 4.81
CA ASP A 95 8.51 -10.38 5.40
C ASP A 95 7.95 -10.29 6.84
N TRP A 96 8.23 -9.19 7.53
CA TRP A 96 7.68 -8.91 8.85
C TRP A 96 6.15 -8.72 8.86
N LEU A 97 5.52 -8.42 7.70
CA LEU A 97 4.06 -8.39 7.56
C LEU A 97 3.45 -9.77 7.30
N GLN A 98 4.25 -10.77 6.88
CA GLN A 98 3.74 -12.11 6.54
C GLN A 98 3.02 -12.84 7.68
N PRO A 99 3.50 -12.81 8.94
CA PRO A 99 2.78 -13.46 10.04
C PRO A 99 1.53 -12.69 10.46
N LEU A 100 1.34 -11.45 10.00
CA LEU A 100 0.23 -10.59 10.42
C LEU A 100 -1.01 -10.88 9.59
N THR A 101 -2.17 -10.84 10.25
CA THR A 101 -3.46 -10.91 9.56
C THR A 101 -3.91 -9.50 9.19
N PRO A 102 -4.23 -9.24 7.90
CA PRO A 102 -4.78 -7.94 7.53
C PRO A 102 -6.14 -7.74 8.20
N VAL A 103 -6.36 -6.54 8.75
CA VAL A 103 -7.62 -6.17 9.40
C VAL A 103 -8.75 -5.98 8.39
N ALA A 104 -8.39 -5.66 7.14
CA ALA A 104 -9.32 -5.58 6.02
C ALA A 104 -8.60 -5.83 4.68
N THR A 105 -9.37 -6.22 3.67
CA THR A 105 -8.98 -6.12 2.26
C THR A 105 -9.88 -5.08 1.61
N ILE A 106 -9.30 -3.94 1.21
CA ILE A 106 -10.02 -2.82 0.60
C ILE A 106 -10.04 -3.02 -0.92
N GLY A 107 -11.24 -2.95 -1.50
CA GLY A 107 -11.46 -3.34 -2.89
C GLY A 107 -11.14 -4.83 -3.08
N LYS A 108 -10.27 -5.14 -4.04
CA LYS A 108 -9.83 -6.54 -4.34
C LYS A 108 -8.34 -6.80 -4.08
N THR A 109 -7.57 -5.74 -3.88
CA THR A 109 -6.11 -5.81 -4.02
C THR A 109 -5.36 -5.03 -2.95
N ILE A 110 -6.01 -4.37 -2.00
CA ILE A 110 -5.30 -3.58 -0.99
C ILE A 110 -5.47 -4.24 0.36
N ARG A 111 -4.37 -4.69 0.96
CA ARG A 111 -4.35 -5.20 2.33
C ARG A 111 -4.16 -4.04 3.29
N LEU A 112 -5.02 -3.97 4.31
CA LEU A 112 -4.88 -3.05 5.42
C LEU A 112 -4.38 -3.81 6.64
N TYR A 113 -3.35 -3.30 7.28
CA TYR A 113 -2.82 -3.80 8.54
C TYR A 113 -2.89 -2.70 9.61
N HIS A 114 -3.08 -3.11 10.85
CA HIS A 114 -2.85 -2.27 12.02
C HIS A 114 -1.76 -2.93 12.85
N VAL A 115 -0.55 -2.38 12.80
CA VAL A 115 0.65 -2.95 13.43
C VAL A 115 0.87 -2.29 14.79
N THR A 116 0.99 -3.10 15.83
CA THR A 116 1.32 -2.66 17.18
C THR A 116 2.74 -3.05 17.56
N GLU A 117 3.24 -2.54 18.69
CA GLU A 117 4.56 -2.92 19.23
C GLU A 117 4.72 -4.43 19.44
N GLN A 118 3.62 -5.15 19.68
CA GLN A 118 3.64 -6.60 19.91
C GLN A 118 3.85 -7.38 18.61
N ASP A 119 3.50 -6.78 17.47
CA ASP A 119 3.61 -7.36 16.14
C ASP A 119 5.02 -7.18 15.54
N LEU A 120 5.80 -6.24 16.09
CA LEU A 120 7.15 -5.98 15.61
C LEU A 120 8.11 -7.12 15.96
N PRO A 121 9.07 -7.46 15.08
CA PRO A 121 10.13 -8.41 15.38
C PRO A 121 10.93 -7.95 16.61
N ARG A 122 11.00 -8.79 17.64
CA ARG A 122 11.71 -8.47 18.91
C ARG A 122 13.23 -8.35 18.76
N THR A 123 13.78 -8.80 17.64
CA THR A 123 15.19 -8.73 17.29
C THR A 123 15.38 -7.70 16.18
N MET A 124 15.39 -6.43 16.54
CA MET A 124 16.01 -5.40 15.71
C MET A 124 17.40 -5.11 16.29
N PRO A 125 18.49 -5.33 15.53
CA PRO A 125 19.82 -4.89 15.92
C PRO A 125 19.96 -3.37 15.91
#